data_AF-A0A2V6UQJ1-F1
#
_entry.id   AF-A0A2V6UQJ1-F1
#
_cell.length_a   1.000
_cell.length_b   1.000
_cell.length_c   1.000
_cell.angle_alpha   90.00
_cell.angle_beta   90.00
_cell.angle_gamma   90.00
#
_symmetry.space_group_name_H-M   'P 1'
#
loop_
_entity.id
_entity.type
_entity.pdbx_description
1 polymer ?
#
loop_
_entity_poly.entity_id
_entity_poly.type
_entity_poly.pdbx_seq_one_letter_code
_entity_poly.pdbx_strand_id
1 'polypeptide(L)' 'MVELSVGDHVIRSHPLFKTRGTVVRVAAQRRGAARQVWVKWDHPDTLPNPSLESADSLKVIKGTSSPA' A
#
# COMPACT_ATOMS: atom_id res chain seq x y z
N MET A 1 5.32 -9.46 9.68
CA MET A 1 3.96 -9.25 9.14
C MET A 1 3.71 -7.75 9.21
N VAL A 2 3.42 -7.10 8.09
CA VAL A 2 3.28 -5.64 8.05
C VAL A 2 1.86 -5.27 8.46
N GLU A 3 1.73 -4.42 9.47
CA GLU A 3 0.45 -3.80 9.80
C GLU A 3 0.21 -2.65 8.81
N LEU A 4 -0.63 -2.91 7.81
CA LEU A 4 -1.11 -1.89 6.87
C LEU A 4 -2.49 -1.40 7.31
N SER A 5 -2.66 -0.10 7.32
CA SER A 5 -3.91 0.61 7.62
C SER A 5 -4.39 1.40 6.42
N VAL A 6 -5.69 1.72 6.41
CA VAL A 6 -6.25 2.63 5.40
C VAL A 6 -5.59 4.00 5.54
N GLY A 7 -5.19 4.58 4.42
CA GLY A 7 -4.44 5.84 4.36
C GLY A 7 -2.91 5.68 4.31
N ASP A 8 -2.39 4.47 4.55
CA ASP A 8 -0.95 4.24 4.43
C ASP A 8 -0.50 4.42 2.98
N HIS A 9 0.55 5.24 2.81
CA HIS A 9 1.26 5.34 1.55
C HIS A 9 2.17 4.13 1.42
N VAL A 10 2.05 3.42 0.31
CA VAL A 10 2.80 2.21 0.02
C VAL A 10 3.53 2.33 -1.30
N ILE A 11 4.62 1.57 -1.41
CA ILE A 11 5.30 1.33 -2.67
C ILE A 11 5.25 -0.17 -2.97
N ARG A 12 4.98 -0.51 -4.23
CA ARG A 12 5.08 -1.90 -4.67
C ARG A 12 6.54 -2.33 -4.58
N SER A 13 6.80 -3.47 -3.93
CA SER A 13 8.13 -4.07 -3.86
C SER A 13 8.47 -4.80 -5.16
N HIS A 14 8.45 -4.10 -6.29
CA HIS A 14 8.92 -4.63 -7.57
C HIS A 14 10.30 -4.04 -7.88
N PRO A 15 11.31 -4.85 -8.28
CA PRO A 15 12.67 -4.35 -8.51
C PRO A 15 12.76 -3.27 -9.59
N LEU A 16 11.95 -3.38 -10.64
CA LEU A 16 11.99 -2.50 -11.81
C LEU A 16 10.92 -1.40 -11.80
N PHE A 17 9.86 -1.55 -11.00
CA PHE A 17 8.69 -0.67 -11.05
C PHE A 17 8.29 -0.24 -9.65
N LYS A 18 8.78 0.92 -9.25
CA LYS A 18 8.48 1.53 -7.96
C LYS A 18 7.24 2.41 -8.07
N THR A 19 6.07 1.79 -8.14
CA THR A 19 4.79 2.51 -8.16
C THR A 19 4.35 2.83 -6.74
N ARG A 20 4.02 4.11 -6.49
CA ARG A 20 3.46 4.57 -5.22
C ARG A 20 1.94 4.46 -5.26
N GLY A 21 1.33 4.22 -4.11
CA GLY A 21 -0.11 4.20 -3.97
C GLY A 21 -0.54 4.37 -2.53
N THR A 22 -1.84 4.44 -2.33
CA THR A 22 -2.47 4.60 -1.03
C THR A 22 -3.37 3.42 -0.73
N VAL A 23 -3.26 2.85 0.47
CA VAL A 23 -4.18 1.82 0.94
C VAL A 23 -5.56 2.43 1.14
N VAL A 24 -6.56 1.96 0.38
CA VAL A 24 -7.94 2.48 0.47
C VAL A 24 -8.86 1.57 1.26
N ARG A 25 -8.51 0.29 1.43
CA ARG A 25 -9.31 -0.67 2.20
C ARG A 25 -8.47 -1.88 2.61
N VAL A 26 -8.72 -2.42 3.80
CA VAL A 26 -8.19 -3.74 4.20
C VAL A 26 -9.18 -4.82 3.75
N ALA A 27 -8.72 -5.77 2.94
CA ALA A 27 -9.56 -6.84 2.37
C ALA A 27 -9.58 -8.08 3.27
N ALA A 28 -8.45 -8.42 3.88
CA ALA A 28 -8.32 -9.56 4.77
C ALA A 28 -7.30 -9.29 5.88
N GLN A 29 -7.64 -9.69 7.10
CA GLN A 29 -6.75 -9.63 8.27
C GLN A 29 -6.56 -11.02 8.88
N ARG A 30 -5.40 -11.26 9.49
CA ARG A 30 -5.13 -12.45 10.29
C ARG A 30 -4.34 -12.04 11.52
N ARG A 31 -4.85 -12.37 12.72
CA ARG A 31 -4.22 -12.03 14.01
C ARG A 31 -3.91 -10.52 14.13
N GLY A 32 -4.83 -9.66 13.72
CA GLY A 32 -4.70 -8.20 13.80
C GLY A 32 -3.94 -7.55 12.64
N ALA A 33 -3.14 -8.29 11.88
CA ALA A 33 -2.37 -7.73 10.77
C ALA A 33 -3.02 -7.97 9.41
N ALA A 34 -2.92 -6.97 8.52
CA ALA A 34 -3.44 -7.05 7.16
C ALA A 34 -2.67 -8.09 6.33
N ARG A 35 -3.40 -9.00 5.68
CA ARG A 35 -2.85 -9.93 4.68
C ARG A 35 -3.03 -9.41 3.27
N GLN A 36 -4.17 -8.79 3.02
CA GLN A 36 -4.52 -8.24 1.72
C GLN A 36 -5.16 -6.87 1.88
N VAL A 37 -4.79 -5.96 1.00
CA VAL A 37 -5.26 -4.58 0.99
C VAL A 37 -5.60 -4.15 -0.44
N TRP A 38 -6.59 -3.28 -0.57
CA TRP A 38 -6.84 -2.56 -1.80
C TRP A 38 -5.97 -1.32 -1.83
N VAL A 39 -5.18 -1.16 -2.89
CA VAL A 39 -4.29 -0.02 -3.09
C VAL A 39 -4.74 0.75 -4.32
N LYS A 40 -4.96 2.05 -4.16
CA LYS A 40 -5.09 2.98 -5.28
C LYS A 40 -3.70 3.43 -5.68
N TRP A 41 -3.26 3.09 -6.90
CA TRP A 41 -1.94 3.44 -7.39
C TRP A 41 -1.93 4.83 -8.03
N ASP A 42 -0.86 5.58 -7.76
CA ASP A 42 -0.57 6.87 -8.38
C ASP A 42 0.21 6.60 -9.67
N HIS A 43 -0.52 6.34 -10.75
CA HIS A 43 0.07 6.10 -12.07
C HIS A 43 -0.66 6.95 -13.11
N PRO A 44 0.06 7.74 -13.92
CA PRO A 44 -0.54 8.72 -14.83
C PRO A 44 -1.45 8.07 -15.89
N ASP A 45 -1.07 6.88 -16.37
CA ASP A 45 -1.73 6.25 -17.53
C ASP A 45 -2.70 5.11 -17.18
N THR A 46 -2.85 4.76 -15.90
CA THR A 46 -3.81 3.70 -15.51
C THR A 46 -4.98 4.32 -14.77
N LEU A 47 -6.19 3.97 -15.24
CA LEU A 47 -7.45 4.33 -14.58
C LEU A 47 -7.38 4.07 -13.07
N PRO A 48 -8.09 4.87 -12.25
CA PRO A 48 -7.95 4.91 -10.79
C PRO A 48 -8.53 3.68 -10.08
N ASN A 49 -8.59 2.52 -10.73
CA ASN A 49 -9.11 1.30 -10.15
C ASN A 49 -8.12 0.77 -9.10
N PRO A 50 -8.55 0.68 -7.84
CA PRO A 50 -7.72 0.06 -6.82
C PRO A 50 -7.44 -1.40 -7.18
N SER A 51 -6.23 -1.88 -6.94
CA SER A 51 -5.90 -3.30 -7.08
C SER A 51 -5.80 -3.97 -5.73
N LEU A 52 -6.16 -5.25 -5.67
CA LEU A 52 -6.00 -6.08 -4.49
C LEU A 52 -4.54 -6.58 -4.43
N GLU A 53 -3.85 -6.27 -3.35
CA GLU A 53 -2.43 -6.52 -3.17
C GLU A 53 -2.16 -7.32 -1.89
N SER A 54 -1.12 -8.16 -1.92
CA SER A 54 -0.59 -8.80 -0.72
C SER A 54 0.17 -7.79 0.12
N ALA A 55 -0.07 -7.75 1.43
CA ALA A 55 0.65 -6.86 2.34
C ALA A 55 2.18 -7.11 2.32
N ASP A 56 2.60 -8.35 2.08
CA ASP A 56 4.03 -8.72 2.02
C ASP A 56 4.73 -8.19 0.75
N SER A 57 3.95 -7.85 -0.29
CA SER A 57 4.45 -7.27 -1.54
C SER A 57 4.56 -5.74 -1.48
N LEU A 58 4.18 -5.13 -0.36
CA LEU A 58 4.11 -3.69 -0.16
C LEU A 58 5.11 -3.25 0.89
N LYS A 59 5.66 -2.05 0.69
CA LYS A 59 6.48 -1.36 1.70
C LYS A 59 5.80 -0.05 2.05
N VAL A 60 5.58 0.17 3.33
CA VAL A 60 5.07 1.45 3.83
C VAL A 60 6.12 2.51 3.59
N ILE A 61 5.72 3.57 2.90
CA ILE A 61 6.48 4.80 2.81
C ILE A 61 6.14 5.55 4.11
N LYS A 62 6.96 5.36 5.14
CA LYS A 62 6.91 6.28 6.28
C LYS A 62 7.28 7.65 5.73
N GLY A 63 6.29 8.54 5.62
CA GLY A 63 6.59 9.96 5.53
C GLY A 63 7.54 10.26 6.67
N THR A 64 8.65 10.92 6.37
CA THR A 64 9.35 11.69 7.38
C THR A 64 8.28 12.40 8.19
N SER A 65 8.20 12.07 9.48
CA SER A 65 7.55 12.95 10.44
C SER A 65 7.96 14.36 10.08
N SER A 66 6.98 15.25 9.92
CA SER A 66 7.20 16.68 9.83
C SER A 66 8.35 17.05 10.78
N PRO A 67 9.39 17.78 10.32
CA PRO A 67 10.36 18.32 11.26
C PRO A 67 9.57 19.21 12.23
N ALA A 68 9.76 18.94 13.52
CA ALA A 68 9.34 19.84 14.59
C ALA A 68 10.22 21.10 14.56
#